data_AF-A0A154PP65-F1
#
_entry.id   AF-A0A154PP65-F1
#
_cell.length_a   1.000
_cell.length_b   1.000
_cell.length_c   1.000
_cell.angle_alpha   90.00
_cell.angle_beta   90.00
_cell.angle_gamma   90.00
#
_symmetry.space_group_name_H-M   'P 1'
#
loop_
_entity.id
_entity.type
_entity.pdbx_description
1 polymer ?
#
loop_
_entity_poly.entity_id
_entity_poly.type
_entity_poly.pdbx_seq_one_letter_code
_entity_poly.pdbx_strand_id
1 'polypeptide(L)'
;DTGEIWSRLFDHRPFVQGEITFFLREFQEKRGDKEVEHLFKILEYSTDLKESQLDRAEQLGDCHLPSLKANVDVALSMCERVLQREQNFDIDKTLEENRKIRKLEWEKFVNDISEKCEKVNQTFDEKENEIKEFYTDLEKKLHIAL
;
A
#
# COMPACT_ATOMS: atom_id res chain seq x y z
N ASP A 1 -49.64 -71.40 -42.08
CA ASP A 1 -50.96 -70.99 -41.59
C ASP A 1 -51.07 -69.48 -41.72
N THR A 2 -52.03 -68.98 -42.50
CA THR A 2 -52.16 -67.56 -42.83
C THR A 2 -52.75 -66.74 -41.68
N GLY A 3 -53.47 -67.38 -40.75
CA GLY A 3 -54.04 -66.72 -39.58
C GLY A 3 -52.98 -66.23 -38.59
N GLU A 4 -51.91 -67.01 -38.39
CA GLU A 4 -50.79 -66.65 -37.52
C GLU A 4 -49.97 -65.47 -38.08
N ILE A 5 -49.84 -65.40 -39.40
CA ILE A 5 -49.17 -64.29 -40.08
C ILE A 5 -50.00 -63.01 -39.94
N TRP A 6 -51.32 -63.11 -40.06
CA TRP A 6 -52.24 -61.97 -39.95
C TRP A 6 -52.28 -61.39 -38.53
N SER A 7 -52.34 -62.24 -37.50
CA SER A 7 -52.31 -61.78 -36.11
C SER A 7 -50.97 -61.14 -35.74
N ARG A 8 -49.84 -61.64 -36.25
CA ARG A 8 -48.53 -60.99 -36.05
C ARG A 8 -48.39 -59.63 -36.75
N LEU A 9 -49.01 -59.46 -37.92
CA LEU A 9 -48.89 -58.22 -38.70
C LEU A 9 -49.89 -57.14 -38.27
N PHE A 10 -51.10 -57.53 -37.81
CA PHE A 10 -52.20 -56.60 -37.60
C PHE A 10 -52.78 -56.61 -36.17
N ASP A 11 -52.31 -57.48 -35.27
CA ASP A 11 -52.64 -57.35 -33.85
C ASP A 11 -51.66 -56.39 -33.17
N HIS A 12 -52.02 -55.11 -33.16
CA HIS A 12 -51.20 -54.04 -32.56
C HIS A 12 -51.34 -53.97 -31.03
N ARG A 13 -52.23 -54.77 -30.41
CA ARG A 13 -52.48 -54.72 -28.96
C ARG A 13 -51.21 -54.97 -28.13
N PRO A 14 -50.32 -55.93 -28.45
CA PRO A 14 -49.08 -56.12 -27.69
C PRO A 14 -48.14 -54.92 -27.75
N PHE A 15 -48.05 -54.27 -28.92
CA PHE A 15 -47.23 -53.07 -29.10
C PHE A 15 -47.79 -51.91 -28.28
N VAL A 16 -49.09 -51.60 -28.44
CA VAL A 16 -49.75 -50.49 -27.72
C VAL A 16 -49.68 -50.71 -26.20
N GLN A 17 -49.89 -51.94 -25.72
CA GLN A 17 -49.78 -52.26 -24.31
C GLN A 17 -48.34 -52.10 -23.80
N GLY A 18 -47.34 -52.45 -24.61
CA GLY A 18 -45.93 -52.23 -24.31
C GLY A 18 -45.60 -50.75 -24.15
N GLU A 19 -46.05 -49.90 -25.08
CA GLU A 19 -45.87 -48.44 -25.02
C GLU A 19 -46.56 -47.82 -23.81
N ILE A 20 -47.80 -48.22 -23.49
CA ILE A 20 -48.52 -47.75 -22.29
C ILE A 20 -47.76 -48.14 -21.01
N THR A 21 -47.26 -49.38 -20.95
CA THR A 21 -46.52 -49.87 -19.78
C THR A 21 -45.19 -49.15 -19.63
N PHE A 22 -44.47 -48.91 -20.74
CA PHE A 22 -43.24 -48.14 -20.76
C PHE A 22 -43.49 -46.69 -20.30
N PHE A 23 -44.53 -46.04 -20.81
CA PHE A 23 -44.89 -44.69 -20.42
C PHE A 23 -45.18 -44.58 -18.91
N LEU A 24 -46.00 -45.48 -18.36
CA LEU A 24 -46.30 -45.51 -16.93
C LEU A 24 -45.04 -45.72 -16.08
N ARG A 25 -44.16 -46.64 -16.50
CA ARG A 25 -42.90 -46.91 -15.81
C ARG A 25 -41.97 -45.70 -15.80
N GLU A 26 -41.77 -45.05 -16.95
CA GLU A 26 -40.83 -43.94 -17.06
C GLU A 26 -41.36 -42.67 -16.37
N PHE A 27 -42.67 -42.41 -16.42
CA PHE A 27 -43.22 -41.13 -15.98
C PHE A 27 -43.91 -41.17 -14.61
N GLN A 28 -44.37 -42.33 -14.13
CA GLN A 28 -44.94 -42.45 -12.78
C GLN A 28 -44.00 -43.20 -11.85
N GLU A 29 -43.51 -44.38 -12.24
CA GLU A 29 -42.75 -45.24 -11.33
C GLU A 29 -41.31 -44.76 -11.11
N LYS A 30 -40.61 -44.31 -12.16
CA LYS A 30 -39.20 -43.84 -12.05
C LYS A 30 -39.06 -42.46 -11.41
N ARG A 31 -40.10 -41.62 -11.51
CA ARG A 31 -40.11 -40.29 -10.89
C ARG A 31 -40.34 -40.37 -9.39
N GLY A 32 -41.24 -41.26 -8.95
CA GLY A 32 -41.57 -41.42 -7.53
C GLY A 32 -41.89 -40.08 -6.89
N ASP A 33 -41.42 -39.85 -5.66
CA ASP A 33 -41.67 -38.62 -4.91
C ASP A 33 -40.57 -37.56 -5.09
N LYS A 34 -39.68 -37.69 -6.07
CA LYS A 34 -38.52 -36.78 -6.22
C LYS A 34 -38.91 -35.31 -6.37
N GLU A 35 -39.97 -35.03 -7.13
CA GLU A 35 -40.47 -33.66 -7.31
C GLU A 35 -41.08 -33.11 -6.00
N VAL A 36 -41.74 -33.96 -5.21
CA VAL A 36 -42.28 -33.62 -3.91
C VAL A 36 -41.16 -33.34 -2.90
N GLU A 37 -40.14 -34.20 -2.83
CA GLU A 37 -38.93 -33.98 -2.03
C GLU A 37 -38.22 -32.68 -2.40
N HIS A 38 -38.14 -32.37 -3.71
CA HIS A 38 -37.54 -31.14 -4.19
C HIS A 38 -38.33 -29.90 -3.74
N LEU A 39 -39.66 -29.95 -3.83
CA LEU A 39 -40.53 -28.87 -3.33
C LEU A 39 -40.39 -28.68 -1.81
N PHE A 40 -40.29 -29.77 -1.04
CA PHE A 40 -40.03 -29.67 0.40
C PHE A 40 -38.68 -29.02 0.71
N LYS A 41 -37.62 -29.36 -0.03
CA LYS A 41 -36.31 -28.70 0.13
C LYS A 41 -36.37 -27.21 -0.21
N ILE A 42 -37.06 -26.84 -1.28
CA ILE A 42 -37.25 -25.42 -1.64
C ILE A 42 -38.02 -24.69 -0.54
N LEU A 43 -39.08 -25.32 0.00
CA LEU A 43 -39.85 -24.74 1.10
C LEU A 43 -38.98 -24.58 2.35
N GLU A 44 -38.19 -25.59 2.72
CA GLU A 44 -37.25 -25.55 3.83
C GLU A 44 -36.26 -24.39 3.68
N TYR A 45 -35.61 -24.27 2.52
CA TYR A 45 -34.67 -23.17 2.26
C TYR A 45 -35.36 -21.81 2.27
N SER A 46 -36.54 -21.70 1.67
CA SER A 46 -37.28 -20.43 1.65
C SER A 46 -37.69 -20.00 3.05
N THR A 47 -38.06 -20.95 3.91
CA THR A 47 -38.44 -20.70 5.29
C THR A 47 -37.21 -20.32 6.12
N ASP A 48 -36.10 -21.07 6.04
CA ASP A 48 -34.87 -20.74 6.78
C ASP A 48 -34.30 -19.37 6.37
N LEU A 49 -34.30 -19.06 5.08
CA LEU A 49 -33.88 -17.75 4.58
C LEU A 49 -34.73 -16.65 5.20
N LYS A 50 -36.06 -16.81 5.17
CA LYS A 50 -37.01 -15.81 5.67
C LYS A 50 -36.97 -15.66 7.19
N GLU A 51 -36.86 -16.76 7.92
CA GLU A 51 -37.02 -16.77 9.38
C GLU A 51 -35.71 -16.60 10.15
N SER A 52 -34.55 -16.90 9.54
CA SER A 52 -33.27 -16.86 10.26
C SER A 52 -32.17 -16.09 9.53
N GLN A 53 -31.95 -16.36 8.24
CA GLN A 53 -30.73 -15.89 7.58
C GLN A 53 -30.76 -14.39 7.28
N LEU A 54 -31.92 -13.83 6.93
CA LEU A 54 -32.06 -12.40 6.68
C LEU A 54 -31.81 -11.58 7.95
N ASP A 55 -32.51 -11.90 9.04
CA ASP A 55 -32.35 -11.22 10.33
C ASP A 55 -30.91 -11.35 10.85
N ARG A 56 -30.29 -12.53 10.69
CA ARG A 56 -28.90 -12.75 11.05
C ARG A 56 -27.94 -11.88 10.21
N ALA A 57 -28.18 -11.77 8.91
CA ALA A 57 -27.36 -10.95 8.03
C ALA A 57 -27.45 -9.46 8.40
N GLU A 58 -28.66 -8.98 8.72
CA GLU A 58 -28.89 -7.61 9.21
C GLU A 58 -28.14 -7.37 10.53
N GLN A 59 -28.30 -8.26 11.52
CA GLN A 59 -27.62 -8.14 12.82
C GLN A 59 -26.09 -8.15 12.69
N LEU A 60 -25.54 -9.04 11.86
CA LEU A 60 -24.09 -9.07 11.61
C LEU A 60 -23.62 -7.79 10.92
N GLY A 61 -24.43 -7.26 9.99
CA GLY A 61 -24.20 -5.97 9.36
C GLY A 61 -24.13 -4.85 10.38
N ASP A 62 -25.15 -4.74 11.23
CA ASP A 62 -25.27 -3.71 12.26
C ASP A 62 -24.16 -3.80 13.32
N CYS A 63 -23.73 -5.02 13.68
CA CYS A 63 -22.65 -5.21 14.64
C CYS A 63 -21.27 -4.88 14.08
N HIS A 64 -20.99 -5.23 12.82
CA HIS A 64 -19.61 -5.22 12.30
C HIS A 64 -19.32 -4.06 11.35
N LEU A 65 -20.27 -3.64 10.53
CA LEU A 65 -20.04 -2.57 9.54
C LEU A 65 -19.71 -1.21 10.18
N PRO A 66 -20.34 -0.78 11.29
CA PRO A 66 -19.99 0.50 11.91
C PRO A 66 -18.56 0.54 12.42
N SER A 67 -18.09 -0.55 13.05
CA SER A 67 -16.71 -0.66 13.53
C SER A 67 -15.71 -0.68 12.38
N LEU A 68 -15.99 -1.46 11.33
CA LEU A 68 -15.17 -1.49 10.12
C LEU A 68 -15.07 -0.10 9.48
N LYS A 69 -16.20 0.58 9.30
CA LYS A 69 -16.25 1.94 8.77
C LYS A 69 -15.41 2.89 9.60
N ALA A 70 -15.59 2.91 10.92
CA ALA A 70 -14.82 3.79 11.81
C ALA A 70 -13.31 3.55 11.69
N ASN A 71 -12.87 2.30 11.63
CA ASN A 71 -11.45 1.96 11.47
C ASN A 71 -10.90 2.43 10.12
N VAL A 72 -11.69 2.27 9.04
CA VAL A 72 -11.32 2.74 7.70
C VAL A 72 -11.24 4.26 7.66
N ASP A 73 -12.22 4.96 8.24
CA ASP A 73 -12.25 6.43 8.30
C ASP A 73 -11.03 6.97 9.10
N VAL A 74 -10.66 6.31 10.20
CA VAL A 74 -9.44 6.65 10.96
C VAL A 74 -8.19 6.44 10.12
N ALA A 75 -8.05 5.29 9.47
CA ALA A 75 -6.90 4.99 8.62
C ALA A 75 -6.78 6.00 7.47
N LEU A 76 -7.89 6.36 6.83
CA LEU A 76 -7.94 7.37 5.78
C LEU A 76 -7.47 8.73 6.31
N SER A 77 -8.01 9.17 7.46
CA SER A 77 -7.61 10.44 8.07
C SER A 77 -6.11 10.50 8.42
N MET A 78 -5.52 9.36 8.80
CA MET A 78 -4.08 9.25 9.05
C MET A 78 -3.28 9.42 7.76
N CYS A 79 -3.69 8.75 6.68
CA CYS A 79 -3.06 8.90 5.37
C CYS A 79 -3.15 10.35 4.85
N GLU A 80 -4.33 10.97 4.94
CA GLU A 80 -4.54 12.36 4.56
C GLU A 80 -3.65 13.32 5.35
N ARG A 81 -3.53 13.11 6.67
CA ARG A 81 -2.61 13.91 7.51
C ARG A 81 -1.15 13.76 7.10
N VAL A 82 -0.72 12.56 6.70
CA VAL A 82 0.65 12.33 6.21
C VAL A 82 0.88 13.11 4.91
N LEU A 83 -0.06 13.02 3.96
CA LEU A 83 0.02 13.73 2.69
C LEU A 83 -0.02 15.26 2.87
N GLN A 84 -0.87 15.77 3.76
CA GLN A 84 -0.91 17.20 4.09
C GLN A 84 0.37 17.68 4.74
N ARG A 85 0.99 16.87 5.61
CA ARG A 85 2.29 17.21 6.18
C ARG A 85 3.35 17.31 5.09
N GLU A 86 3.39 16.37 4.15
CA GLU A 86 4.31 16.38 3.01
C GLU A 86 4.13 17.63 2.14
N GLN A 87 2.89 18.07 1.89
CA GLN A 87 2.63 19.32 1.18
C GLN A 87 3.03 20.58 1.98
N ASN A 88 2.93 20.51 3.31
CA ASN A 88 3.26 21.62 4.22
C ASN A 88 4.70 21.53 4.77
N PHE A 89 5.60 20.77 4.15
CA PHE A 89 7.00 20.62 4.58
C PHE A 89 7.80 21.92 4.31
N ASP A 90 7.49 22.99 5.05
CA ASP A 90 8.19 24.28 5.07
C ASP A 90 9.58 24.20 5.74
N ILE A 91 9.93 23.01 6.26
CA ILE A 91 11.25 22.67 6.78
C ILE A 91 12.33 22.97 5.74
N ASP A 92 12.04 22.84 4.43
CA ASP A 92 13.01 23.16 3.39
C ASP A 92 13.37 24.65 3.38
N LYS A 93 12.41 25.55 3.61
CA LYS A 93 12.69 27.00 3.72
C LYS A 93 13.47 27.33 4.99
N THR A 94 13.05 26.81 6.14
CA THR A 94 13.78 27.04 7.40
C THR A 94 15.19 26.42 7.39
N LEU A 95 15.35 25.24 6.78
CA LEU A 95 16.67 24.63 6.56
C LEU A 95 17.53 25.49 5.65
N GLU A 96 16.94 26.03 4.58
CA GLU A 96 17.66 26.86 3.63
C GLU A 96 18.09 28.20 4.24
N GLU A 97 17.25 28.84 5.06
CA GLU A 97 17.63 30.02 5.84
C GLU A 97 18.75 29.71 6.83
N ASN A 98 18.65 28.62 7.58
CA ASN A 98 19.70 28.19 8.51
C ASN A 98 21.01 27.79 7.79
N ARG A 99 20.93 27.27 6.56
CA ARG A 99 22.12 27.03 5.71
C ARG A 99 22.76 28.34 5.29
N LYS A 100 21.97 29.35 4.89
CA LYS A 100 22.48 30.68 4.52
C LYS A 100 23.16 31.38 5.69
N ILE A 101 22.56 31.33 6.89
CA ILE A 101 23.16 31.92 8.10
C ILE A 101 24.50 31.25 8.40
N ARG A 102 24.55 29.91 8.45
CA ARG A 102 25.81 29.19 8.69
C ARG A 102 26.88 29.47 7.64
N LYS A 103 26.48 29.67 6.38
CA LYS A 103 27.43 30.03 5.31
C LYS A 103 28.05 31.40 5.55
N LEU A 104 27.25 32.41 5.93
CA LEU A 104 27.74 33.74 6.26
C LEU A 104 28.66 33.74 7.49
N GLU A 105 28.29 32.98 8.52
CA GLU A 105 29.12 32.81 9.72
C GLU A 105 30.46 32.14 9.39
N TRP A 106 30.44 31.12 8.53
CA TRP A 106 31.64 30.44 8.07
C TRP A 106 32.55 31.36 7.26
N GLU A 107 32.00 32.12 6.31
CA GLU A 107 32.76 33.10 5.53
C GLU A 107 33.41 34.15 6.44
N LYS A 108 32.67 34.65 7.44
CA LYS A 108 33.22 35.59 8.43
C LYS A 108 34.36 34.98 9.24
N PHE A 109 34.19 33.74 9.69
CA PHE A 109 35.22 33.02 10.46
C PHE A 109 36.49 32.80 9.64
N VAL A 110 36.35 32.34 8.39
CA VAL A 110 37.50 32.13 7.48
C VAL A 110 38.24 33.43 7.22
N ASN A 111 37.51 34.52 6.98
CA ASN A 111 38.12 35.84 6.75
C ASN A 111 38.89 36.35 7.98
N ASP A 112 38.31 36.23 9.18
CA ASP A 112 38.97 36.63 10.44
C ASP A 112 40.25 35.80 10.71
N ILE A 113 40.21 34.49 10.45
CA ILE A 113 41.40 33.64 10.57
C ILE A 113 42.46 34.01 9.54
N SER A 114 42.07 34.26 8.28
CA SER A 114 42.99 34.68 7.23
C SER A 114 43.68 36.00 7.59
N GLU A 115 42.93 36.98 8.07
CA GLU A 115 43.47 38.28 8.49
C GLU A 115 44.45 38.14 9.67
N LYS A 116 44.13 37.29 10.64
CA LYS A 116 45.04 37.00 11.78
C LYS A 116 46.32 36.32 11.32
N CYS A 117 46.24 35.33 10.44
CA CYS A 117 47.41 34.67 9.85
C CYS A 117 48.29 35.67 9.10
N GLU A 118 47.68 36.57 8.31
CA GLU A 118 48.41 37.58 7.56
C GLU A 118 49.15 38.56 8.48
N LYS A 119 48.50 39.05 9.55
CA LYS A 119 49.15 39.91 10.55
C LYS A 119 50.33 39.23 11.26
N VAL A 120 50.18 37.95 11.59
CA VAL A 120 51.27 37.17 12.19
C VAL A 120 52.45 37.08 11.21
N ASN A 121 52.21 36.72 9.97
CA ASN A 121 53.26 36.65 8.94
C ASN A 121 53.97 38.00 8.75
N GLN A 122 53.22 39.10 8.64
CA GLN A 122 53.78 40.45 8.54
C GLN A 122 54.69 40.78 9.73
N THR A 123 54.25 40.46 10.95
CA THR A 123 55.05 40.68 12.16
C THR A 123 56.35 39.85 12.14
N PHE A 124 56.28 38.60 11.67
CA PHE A 124 57.46 37.76 11.51
C PHE A 124 58.42 38.34 10.47
N ASP A 125 57.92 38.77 9.30
CA ASP A 125 58.73 39.36 8.24
C ASP A 125 59.42 40.66 8.70
N GLU A 126 58.70 41.53 9.41
CA GLU A 126 59.25 42.74 10.03
C GLU A 126 60.39 42.41 10.99
N LYS A 127 60.18 41.45 11.90
CA LYS A 127 61.21 41.06 12.88
C LYS A 127 62.40 40.37 12.22
N GLU A 128 62.19 39.56 11.20
CA GLU A 128 63.27 38.95 10.43
C GLU A 128 64.12 40.02 9.74
N ASN A 129 63.48 41.04 9.16
CA ASN A 129 64.19 42.17 8.53
C ASN A 129 64.95 43.01 9.56
N GLU A 130 64.35 43.36 10.70
CA GLU A 130 65.05 44.06 11.80
C GLU A 130 66.32 43.30 12.24
N ILE A 131 66.22 41.97 12.38
CA ILE A 131 67.36 41.11 12.76
C ILE A 131 68.43 41.11 11.65
N LYS A 132 68.04 40.96 10.38
CA LYS A 132 68.96 41.03 9.24
C LYS A 132 69.72 42.36 9.20
N GLU A 133 69.01 43.47 9.39
CA GLU A 133 69.60 44.80 9.43
C GLU A 133 70.57 44.96 10.60
N PHE A 134 70.20 44.50 11.81
CA PHE A 134 71.06 44.54 12.98
C PHE A 134 72.38 43.78 12.76
N TYR A 135 72.32 42.56 12.24
CA TYR A 135 73.54 41.78 11.96
C TYR A 135 74.38 42.40 10.84
N THR A 136 73.74 42.98 9.81
CA THR A 136 74.46 43.68 8.74
C THR A 136 75.20 44.92 9.27
N ASP A 137 74.59 45.68 10.17
CA ASP A 137 75.24 46.83 10.82
C ASP A 137 76.37 46.39 11.76
N LEU A 138 76.16 45.30 12.51
CA LEU A 138 77.20 44.72 13.37
C LEU A 138 78.42 44.27 12.55
N GLU A 139 78.20 43.58 11.43
CA GLU A 139 79.25 43.12 10.52
C GLU A 139 80.06 44.32 9.95
N LYS A 140 79.37 45.38 9.51
CA LYS A 140 80.03 46.63 9.07
C LYS A 140 80.89 47.24 10.17
N LYS A 141 80.36 47.35 11.40
CA LYS A 141 81.10 47.89 12.55
C LYS A 141 82.31 47.04 12.92
N LEU A 142 82.21 45.71 12.81
CA LEU A 142 83.31 44.80 13.07
C LEU A 142 84.44 44.95 12.03
N HIS A 143 84.09 45.13 10.76
CA HIS A 143 85.04 45.37 9.68
C HIS A 143 85.70 46.75 9.69
N ILE A 144 85.13 47.72 10.41
CA ILE A 144 85.76 49.05 10.63
C ILE A 144 86.77 49.00 11.81
N ALA A 145 86.70 47.97 12.66
CA ALA A 145 87.54 47.81 13.85
C ALA A 145 88.81 46.94 13.63
N LEU A 146 89.10 46.55 12.39
CA LEU A 146 90.32 45.86 11.94
C LEU A 146 91.07 46.76 10.94
#